data_AF-A0A293M1Q8-F1
#
_entry.id   AF-A0A293M1Q8-F1
#
_cell.length_a   1.000
_cell.length_b   1.000
_cell.length_c   1.000
_cell.angle_alpha   90.00
_cell.angle_beta   90.00
_cell.angle_gamma   90.00
#
_symmetry.space_group_name_H-M   'P 1'
#
loop_
_entity.id
_entity.type
_entity.pdbx_description
1 polymer ?
#
loop_
_entity_poly.entity_id
_entity_poly.type
_entity_poly.pdbx_seq_one_letter_code
_entity_poly.pdbx_strand_id
1 'polypeptide(L)'
;MDYRAYEPNVGTRDPSAFLWNQLVSGEPILLAIDAFRPPTVRIKDQVLNAAFRNTFDKKSESEECLLLGNVQPAPEGDGVAVVIDQFCTDNLTPPATSHLQVPYKFEKGQTSEKPLAKKECFERIEKSHEDWVQQDLESGADLKSAVSLMLTARTKGPSCNLVVEALAVDLPLRVVPLFSIPVIRNAVYESLRLGQNTFPDFGFITLCGERLCLFAKNRSKEAGLNFIGIWGSGVHSVQHPYVWLAGSQFV
;
A
#
# COMPACT_ATOMS: atom_id res chain seq x y z
N MET A 1 -21.47 34.93 -26.19
CA MET A 1 -20.04 34.68 -25.95
C MET A 1 -19.59 33.72 -27.03
N ASP A 2 -18.86 34.24 -28.02
CA ASP A 2 -18.48 33.52 -29.23
C ASP A 2 -17.42 32.44 -28.94
N TYR A 3 -17.73 31.21 -29.31
CA TYR A 3 -16.75 30.14 -29.46
C TYR A 3 -16.02 30.34 -30.78
N ARG A 4 -14.83 30.95 -30.74
CA ARG A 4 -13.88 30.86 -31.86
C ARG A 4 -12.98 29.64 -31.65
N ALA A 5 -13.08 28.72 -32.61
CA ALA A 5 -12.19 27.58 -32.75
C ALA A 5 -10.73 28.07 -32.88
N TYR A 6 -9.86 27.50 -32.06
CA TYR A 6 -8.42 27.71 -32.12
C TYR A 6 -7.85 26.76 -33.17
N GLU A 7 -7.48 27.27 -34.34
CA GLU A 7 -6.71 26.51 -35.32
C GLU A 7 -5.24 26.45 -34.88
N PRO A 8 -4.63 25.27 -34.73
CA PRO A 8 -3.21 25.19 -34.40
C PRO A 8 -2.37 25.40 -35.66
N ASN A 9 -1.50 26.41 -35.61
CA ASN A 9 -0.40 26.58 -36.56
C ASN A 9 0.40 25.28 -36.68
N VAL A 10 0.43 24.72 -37.89
CA VAL A 10 1.27 23.58 -38.27
C VAL A 10 2.70 24.08 -38.45
N GLY A 11 3.38 24.29 -37.32
CA GLY A 11 4.83 24.41 -37.25
C GLY A 11 5.37 23.13 -36.61
N THR A 12 6.24 22.44 -37.34
CA THR A 12 7.01 21.25 -36.95
C THR A 12 7.25 21.14 -35.44
N ARG A 13 6.44 20.32 -34.75
CA ARG A 13 6.69 19.93 -33.36
C ARG A 13 7.84 18.92 -33.35
N ASP A 14 8.94 19.34 -32.75
CA ASP A 14 10.02 18.46 -32.33
C ASP A 14 9.44 17.33 -31.46
N PRO A 15 9.68 16.04 -31.75
CA PRO A 15 9.13 14.92 -30.97
C PRO A 15 9.67 14.84 -29.53
N SER A 16 10.51 15.79 -29.11
CA SER A 16 11.13 15.91 -27.79
C SER A 16 10.63 17.10 -26.95
N ALA A 17 9.47 17.67 -27.28
CA ALA A 17 8.88 18.74 -26.46
C ALA A 17 8.44 18.18 -25.10
N PHE A 18 9.30 18.32 -24.09
CA PHE A 18 9.00 17.95 -22.71
C PHE A 18 7.74 18.66 -22.23
N LEU A 19 6.82 17.89 -21.64
CA LEU A 19 5.52 18.34 -21.14
C LEU A 19 5.63 19.42 -20.06
N TRP A 20 6.78 19.52 -19.38
CA TRP A 20 7.11 20.56 -18.41
C TRP A 20 8.64 20.63 -18.22
N ASN A 21 9.09 21.64 -17.48
CA ASN A 21 10.49 21.81 -17.11
C ASN A 21 10.98 20.66 -16.22
N GLN A 22 11.89 19.81 -16.71
CA GLN A 22 12.46 18.67 -15.98
C GLN A 22 13.69 19.01 -15.12
N LEU A 23 13.93 20.30 -14.84
CA LEU A 23 15.02 20.69 -13.95
C LEU A 23 14.80 20.11 -12.55
N VAL A 24 15.79 19.31 -12.14
CA VAL A 24 15.84 18.64 -10.84
C VAL A 24 16.23 19.65 -9.77
N SER A 25 15.50 19.64 -8.64
CA SER A 25 15.73 20.56 -7.52
C SER A 25 16.47 19.93 -6.34
N GLY A 26 16.76 18.63 -6.39
CA GLY A 26 17.43 17.90 -5.31
C GLY A 26 17.72 16.43 -5.64
N GLU A 27 18.16 15.68 -4.64
CA GLU A 27 18.56 14.28 -4.83
C GLU A 27 17.36 13.35 -5.08
N PRO A 28 17.53 12.31 -5.91
CA PRO A 28 16.54 11.24 -6.07
C PRO A 28 16.26 10.54 -4.74
N ILE A 29 14.99 10.19 -4.51
CA ILE A 29 14.52 9.47 -3.33
C ILE A 29 13.95 8.13 -3.79
N LEU A 30 14.26 7.07 -3.07
CA LEU A 30 13.66 5.76 -3.28
C LEU A 30 12.45 5.63 -2.37
N LEU A 31 11.28 5.34 -2.95
CA LEU A 31 10.08 4.99 -2.21
C LEU A 31 9.86 3.48 -2.34
N ALA A 32 9.80 2.79 -1.22
CA ALA A 32 9.33 1.42 -1.12
C ALA A 32 8.67 1.25 0.24
N ILE A 33 7.92 0.16 0.41
CA ILE A 33 7.23 -0.13 1.68
C ILE A 33 8.19 -0.28 2.87
N ASP A 34 9.45 -0.66 2.60
CA ASP A 34 10.51 -0.90 3.59
C ASP A 34 11.75 0.00 3.39
N ALA A 35 11.72 0.94 2.43
CA ALA A 35 12.88 1.75 2.05
C ALA A 35 13.43 2.59 3.20
N PHE A 36 12.55 3.15 4.04
CA PHE A 36 12.95 4.02 5.14
C PHE A 36 13.02 3.30 6.49
N ARG A 37 12.07 2.40 6.74
CA ARG A 37 12.03 1.59 7.96
C ARG A 37 11.52 0.18 7.66
N PRO A 38 12.08 -0.84 8.31
CA PRO A 38 11.56 -2.19 8.20
C PRO A 38 10.12 -2.26 8.76
N PRO A 39 9.22 -3.04 8.14
CA PRO A 39 7.90 -3.29 8.68
C PRO A 39 7.96 -3.89 10.09
N THR A 40 7.07 -3.45 10.96
CA THR A 40 6.96 -3.96 12.33
C THR A 40 5.70 -4.80 12.49
N VAL A 41 5.77 -5.86 13.31
CA VAL A 41 4.62 -6.71 13.61
C VAL A 41 4.30 -6.62 15.10
N ARG A 42 3.07 -6.26 15.43
CA ARG A 42 2.57 -6.09 16.80
C ARG A 42 1.42 -7.04 17.03
N ILE A 43 1.56 -7.95 17.98
CA ILE A 43 0.59 -9.00 18.25
C ILE A 43 0.03 -8.78 19.65
N LYS A 44 -1.29 -8.75 19.80
CA LYS A 44 -1.90 -8.72 21.14
C LYS A 44 -1.78 -10.10 21.80
N ASP A 45 -1.25 -10.15 23.02
CA ASP A 45 -1.12 -11.39 23.80
C ASP A 45 -2.44 -12.15 23.93
N GLN A 46 -3.56 -11.45 24.07
CA GLN A 46 -4.89 -12.05 24.17
C GLN A 46 -5.25 -12.88 22.93
N VAL A 47 -4.87 -12.41 21.74
CA VAL A 47 -5.12 -13.09 20.46
C VAL A 47 -4.23 -14.30 20.33
N LEU A 48 -2.95 -14.15 20.67
CA LEU A 48 -2.00 -15.26 20.65
C LEU A 48 -2.42 -16.37 21.62
N ASN A 49 -2.88 -16.00 22.81
CA ASN A 49 -3.40 -16.94 23.81
C ASN A 49 -4.68 -17.64 23.34
N ALA A 50 -5.60 -16.92 22.67
CA ALA A 50 -6.81 -17.51 22.10
C ALA A 50 -6.47 -18.54 21.00
N ALA A 51 -5.57 -18.17 20.09
CA ALA A 51 -5.10 -19.04 19.02
C ALA A 51 -4.36 -20.27 19.55
N PHE A 52 -3.50 -20.08 20.55
CA PHE A 52 -2.81 -21.17 21.24
C PHE A 52 -3.81 -22.14 21.88
N ARG A 53 -4.79 -21.65 22.65
CA ARG A 53 -5.81 -22.51 23.28
C ARG A 53 -6.60 -23.29 22.24
N ASN A 54 -7.06 -22.62 21.18
CA ASN A 54 -7.85 -23.25 20.12
C ASN A 54 -7.08 -24.37 19.39
N THR A 55 -5.79 -24.15 19.12
CA THR A 55 -4.96 -25.11 18.39
C THR A 55 -4.41 -26.21 19.31
N PHE A 56 -4.16 -25.90 20.58
CA PHE A 56 -3.66 -26.86 21.57
C PHE A 56 -4.69 -27.93 21.93
N ASP A 57 -5.95 -27.52 22.13
CA ASP A 57 -7.06 -28.38 22.54
C ASP A 57 -7.46 -29.42 21.47
N LYS A 58 -7.06 -29.18 20.21
CA LYS A 58 -7.32 -30.09 19.11
C LYS A 58 -6.27 -31.21 19.05
N LYS A 59 -6.73 -32.41 18.73
CA LYS A 59 -5.93 -33.66 18.80
C LYS A 59 -4.95 -33.83 17.63
N SER A 60 -5.06 -33.05 16.57
CA SER A 60 -4.17 -33.13 15.41
C SER A 60 -2.77 -32.59 15.73
N GLU A 61 -1.75 -33.13 15.07
CA GLU A 61 -0.34 -32.74 15.28
C GLU A 61 0.02 -31.38 14.67
N SER A 62 -0.79 -30.89 13.73
CA SER A 62 -0.62 -29.60 13.05
C SER A 62 -2.00 -29.06 12.71
N GLU A 63 -2.48 -28.11 13.50
CA GLU A 63 -3.70 -27.35 13.16
C GLU A 63 -3.36 -25.89 12.90
N GLU A 64 -4.04 -25.36 11.90
CA GLU A 64 -3.98 -23.96 11.51
C GLU A 64 -5.25 -23.25 11.96
N CYS A 65 -5.09 -22.03 12.42
CA CYS A 65 -6.18 -21.11 12.65
C CYS A 65 -5.83 -19.75 12.03
N LEU A 66 -6.83 -18.89 11.91
CA LEU A 66 -6.66 -17.61 11.25
C LEU A 66 -6.67 -16.47 12.27
N LEU A 67 -5.64 -15.63 12.21
CA LEU A 67 -5.61 -14.35 12.90
C LEU A 67 -5.97 -13.24 11.92
N LEU A 68 -6.51 -12.15 12.45
CA LEU A 68 -6.84 -10.97 11.68
C LEU A 68 -6.06 -9.79 12.22
N GLY A 69 -5.57 -8.98 11.30
CA GLY A 69 -4.85 -7.75 11.61
C GLY A 69 -5.14 -6.63 10.63
N ASN A 70 -4.53 -5.49 10.87
CA ASN A 70 -4.57 -4.32 10.00
C ASN A 70 -3.16 -3.85 9.69
N VAL A 71 -2.98 -3.30 8.50
CA VAL A 71 -1.73 -2.65 8.09
C VAL A 71 -1.94 -1.16 8.15
N GLN A 72 -1.10 -0.47 8.91
CA GLN A 72 -1.19 0.97 9.12
C GLN A 72 0.20 1.62 9.08
N PRO A 73 0.29 2.94 8.84
CA PRO A 73 1.53 3.67 9.05
C PRO A 73 2.05 3.45 10.49
N ALA A 74 3.36 3.24 10.60
CA ALA A 74 4.02 3.06 11.89
C ALA A 74 3.89 4.34 12.74
N PRO A 75 3.62 4.24 14.06
CA PRO A 75 3.56 5.40 14.96
C PRO A 75 4.85 6.24 14.95
N GLU A 76 5.98 5.60 14.68
CA GLU A 76 7.30 6.22 14.61
C GLU A 76 7.54 7.01 13.31
N GLY A 77 6.59 6.99 12.37
CA GLY A 77 6.60 7.70 11.09
C GLY A 77 7.31 6.94 9.96
N ASP A 78 6.88 7.18 8.72
CA ASP A 78 7.52 6.75 7.45
C ASP A 78 7.81 5.23 7.30
N GLY A 79 7.18 4.39 8.11
CA GLY A 79 7.25 2.93 8.02
C GLY A 79 5.86 2.29 8.11
N VAL A 80 5.80 0.96 8.06
CA VAL A 80 4.55 0.19 8.16
C VAL A 80 4.52 -0.64 9.44
N ALA A 81 3.36 -0.69 10.09
CA ALA A 81 3.09 -1.56 11.22
C ALA A 81 1.91 -2.47 10.90
N VAL A 82 2.10 -3.77 11.09
CA VAL A 82 1.02 -4.76 11.08
C VAL A 82 0.59 -5.05 12.51
N VAL A 83 -0.67 -4.77 12.81
CA VAL A 83 -1.26 -4.97 14.14
C VAL A 83 -2.22 -6.16 14.07
N ILE A 84 -1.86 -7.26 14.72
CA ILE A 84 -2.66 -8.49 14.82
C ILE A 84 -3.41 -8.47 16.14
N ASP A 85 -4.73 -8.33 16.06
CA ASP A 85 -5.53 -7.98 17.22
C ASP A 85 -6.88 -8.69 17.33
N GLN A 86 -7.17 -9.57 16.38
CA GLN A 86 -8.39 -10.38 16.34
C GLN A 86 -8.06 -11.86 16.05
N PHE A 87 -8.81 -12.75 16.67
CA PHE A 87 -8.77 -14.20 16.44
C PHE A 87 -10.03 -14.61 15.66
N CYS A 88 -9.88 -15.33 14.55
CA CYS A 88 -11.01 -15.82 13.77
C CYS A 88 -11.40 -17.22 14.26
N THR A 89 -12.61 -17.35 14.80
CA THR A 89 -13.16 -18.62 15.29
C THR A 89 -13.77 -19.48 14.18
N ASP A 90 -14.18 -18.85 13.09
CA ASP A 90 -15.03 -19.48 12.08
C ASP A 90 -14.19 -19.88 10.87
N ASN A 91 -14.12 -21.19 10.60
CA ASN A 91 -13.56 -21.75 9.35
C ASN A 91 -14.48 -21.53 8.14
N LEU A 92 -15.62 -20.86 8.33
CA LEU A 92 -16.64 -20.60 7.33
C LEU A 92 -16.56 -19.14 6.93
N THR A 93 -15.71 -18.85 5.95
CA THR A 93 -15.51 -17.55 5.30
C THR A 93 -14.84 -16.48 6.18
N PRO A 94 -13.68 -15.94 5.76
CA PRO A 94 -13.01 -14.89 6.52
C PRO A 94 -13.92 -13.64 6.60
N PRO A 95 -14.09 -13.05 7.80
CA PRO A 95 -14.94 -11.89 7.97
C PRO A 95 -14.27 -10.68 7.30
N ALA A 96 -14.86 -10.28 6.18
CA ALA A 96 -14.60 -9.07 5.42
C ALA A 96 -13.20 -8.92 4.77
N THR A 97 -13.21 -8.42 3.54
CA THR A 97 -12.05 -7.93 2.77
C THR A 97 -11.28 -6.81 3.46
N SER A 98 -11.70 -6.32 4.64
CA SER A 98 -11.07 -5.21 5.34
C SER A 98 -9.80 -5.57 6.10
N HIS A 99 -9.67 -6.82 6.57
CA HIS A 99 -8.56 -7.22 7.43
C HIS A 99 -7.49 -8.03 6.70
N LEU A 100 -6.23 -7.87 7.13
CA LEU A 100 -5.15 -8.76 6.75
C LEU A 100 -5.34 -10.12 7.43
N GLN A 101 -5.35 -11.15 6.61
CA GLN A 101 -5.46 -12.55 7.03
C GLN A 101 -4.07 -13.11 7.33
N VAL A 102 -3.88 -13.58 8.56
CA VAL A 102 -2.59 -14.08 9.04
C VAL A 102 -2.76 -15.50 9.56
N PRO A 103 -2.37 -16.52 8.76
CA PRO A 103 -2.35 -17.91 9.20
C PRO A 103 -1.45 -18.07 10.42
N TYR A 104 -1.98 -18.81 11.39
CA TYR A 104 -1.27 -19.21 12.58
C TYR A 104 -1.23 -20.74 12.63
N LYS A 105 -0.03 -21.29 12.74
CA LYS A 105 0.20 -22.72 12.86
C LYS A 105 0.79 -23.05 14.22
N PHE A 106 0.26 -24.10 14.85
CA PHE A 106 0.82 -24.64 16.07
C PHE A 106 1.47 -26.00 15.83
N GLU A 107 2.72 -26.15 16.24
CA GLU A 107 3.47 -27.40 16.12
C GLU A 107 3.83 -27.95 17.52
N LYS A 108 3.41 -29.20 17.80
CA LYS A 108 3.75 -29.92 19.03
C LYS A 108 5.10 -30.64 18.85
N GLY A 109 6.13 -30.23 19.61
CA GLY A 109 7.43 -30.94 19.66
C GLY A 109 8.54 -30.35 18.76
N GLN A 110 9.64 -31.10 18.59
CA GLN A 110 10.76 -30.72 17.71
C GLN A 110 10.45 -31.13 16.27
N THR A 111 9.70 -30.31 15.54
CA THR A 111 9.58 -30.42 14.08
C THR A 111 10.72 -29.70 13.38
N SER A 112 11.20 -30.31 12.30
CA SER A 112 12.33 -29.88 11.46
C SER A 112 12.30 -28.38 11.10
N GLU A 113 13.47 -27.75 11.13
CA GLU A 113 13.71 -26.32 10.79
C GLU A 113 13.44 -25.94 9.31
N LYS A 114 12.73 -26.76 8.52
CA LYS A 114 12.46 -26.40 7.14
C LYS A 114 11.45 -25.25 7.08
N PRO A 115 11.76 -24.13 6.40
CA PRO A 115 10.82 -23.03 6.21
C PRO A 115 9.75 -23.46 5.20
N LEU A 116 8.68 -24.10 5.68
CA LEU A 116 7.51 -24.43 4.85
C LEU A 116 6.74 -23.16 4.43
N ALA A 117 6.73 -22.15 5.30
CA ALA A 117 5.82 -21.01 5.27
C ALA A 117 6.18 -19.92 4.25
N LYS A 118 7.44 -19.87 3.77
CA LYS A 118 7.88 -18.90 2.76
C LYS A 118 7.07 -19.02 1.46
N LYS A 119 6.82 -20.25 0.98
CA LYS A 119 6.08 -20.47 -0.29
C LYS A 119 4.63 -20.00 -0.21
N GLU A 120 3.93 -20.31 0.87
CA GLU A 120 2.54 -19.88 1.08
C GLU A 120 2.41 -18.37 1.25
N CYS A 121 3.39 -17.74 1.92
CA CYS A 121 3.46 -16.28 1.99
C CYS A 121 3.65 -15.66 0.60
N PHE A 122 4.48 -16.27 -0.26
CA PHE A 122 4.69 -15.83 -1.65
C PHE A 122 3.43 -15.99 -2.50
N GLU A 123 2.78 -17.14 -2.51
CA GLU A 123 1.56 -17.36 -3.29
C GLU A 123 0.45 -16.37 -2.89
N ARG A 124 0.36 -16.02 -1.60
CA ARG A 124 -0.59 -15.01 -1.10
C ARG A 124 -0.24 -13.58 -1.53
N ILE A 125 1.04 -13.20 -1.49
CA ILE A 125 1.45 -11.85 -1.88
C ILE A 125 1.36 -11.68 -3.40
N GLU A 126 1.67 -12.71 -4.18
CA GLU A 126 1.49 -12.73 -5.63
C GLU A 126 0.02 -12.54 -6.01
N LYS A 127 -0.89 -13.31 -5.40
CA LYS A 127 -2.33 -13.13 -5.62
C LYS A 127 -2.81 -11.74 -5.21
N SER A 128 -2.36 -11.23 -4.07
CA SER A 128 -2.73 -9.88 -3.60
C SER A 128 -2.20 -8.79 -4.53
N HIS A 129 -1.03 -9.01 -5.14
CA HIS A 129 -0.45 -8.14 -6.14
C HIS A 129 -1.22 -8.18 -7.46
N GLU A 130 -1.65 -9.36 -7.92
CA GLU A 130 -2.54 -9.49 -9.10
C GLU A 130 -3.86 -8.74 -8.89
N ASP A 131 -4.49 -8.92 -7.73
CA ASP A 131 -5.73 -8.20 -7.36
C ASP A 131 -5.49 -6.69 -7.32
N TRP A 132 -4.34 -6.25 -6.80
CA TRP A 132 -3.94 -4.84 -6.74
C TRP A 132 -3.77 -4.21 -8.13
N VAL A 133 -3.12 -4.92 -9.06
CA VAL A 133 -2.91 -4.45 -10.44
C VAL A 133 -4.23 -4.34 -11.21
N GLN A 134 -5.21 -5.20 -10.92
CA GLN A 134 -6.53 -5.16 -11.55
C GLN A 134 -7.50 -4.15 -10.93
N GLN A 135 -7.17 -3.60 -9.75
CA GLN A 135 -8.04 -2.71 -9.03
C GLN A 135 -8.07 -1.32 -9.67
N ASP A 136 -9.28 -0.81 -9.95
CA ASP A 136 -9.48 0.58 -10.37
C ASP A 136 -8.76 1.55 -9.42
N LEU A 137 -7.94 2.47 -9.96
CA LEU A 137 -7.23 3.48 -9.15
C LEU A 137 -8.18 4.30 -8.26
N GLU A 138 -9.44 4.50 -8.68
CA GLU A 138 -10.42 5.26 -7.90
C GLU A 138 -10.78 4.58 -6.57
N SER A 139 -10.68 3.25 -6.53
CA SER A 139 -11.00 2.45 -5.34
C SER A 139 -9.95 2.58 -4.25
N GLY A 140 -8.75 3.04 -4.61
CA GLY A 140 -7.60 3.16 -3.72
C GLY A 140 -7.00 1.81 -3.35
N ALA A 141 -5.68 1.67 -3.48
CA ALA A 141 -4.97 0.53 -2.95
C ALA A 141 -4.92 0.57 -1.42
N ASP A 142 -4.88 -0.62 -0.82
CA ASP A 142 -4.76 -0.83 0.62
C ASP A 142 -3.36 -1.38 0.93
N LEU A 143 -2.70 -0.84 1.95
CA LEU A 143 -1.37 -1.29 2.39
C LEU A 143 -1.35 -2.79 2.73
N LYS A 144 -2.49 -3.39 3.08
CA LYS A 144 -2.57 -4.84 3.33
C LYS A 144 -2.19 -5.69 2.13
N SER A 145 -2.41 -5.21 0.90
CA SER A 145 -2.07 -5.95 -0.32
C SER A 145 -0.56 -6.03 -0.56
N ALA A 146 0.21 -5.18 0.13
CA ALA A 146 1.66 -5.11 0.00
C ALA A 146 2.44 -5.95 1.02
N VAL A 147 1.75 -6.65 1.94
CA VAL A 147 2.39 -7.44 3.01
C VAL A 147 1.68 -8.78 3.19
N SER A 148 2.45 -9.85 3.38
CA SER A 148 1.97 -11.19 3.72
C SER A 148 2.69 -11.71 4.95
N LEU A 149 1.95 -12.30 5.89
CA LEU A 149 2.48 -12.76 7.18
C LEU A 149 2.05 -14.20 7.48
N MET A 150 2.89 -14.92 8.22
CA MET A 150 2.57 -16.21 8.82
C MET A 150 3.21 -16.32 10.20
N LEU A 151 2.44 -16.83 11.16
CA LEU A 151 2.90 -17.10 12.52
C LEU A 151 3.00 -18.60 12.74
N THR A 152 4.12 -19.05 13.29
CA THR A 152 4.29 -20.44 13.72
C THR A 152 4.71 -20.47 15.18
N ALA A 153 3.90 -21.11 16.03
CA ALA A 153 4.19 -21.30 17.43
C ALA A 153 4.66 -22.73 17.70
N ARG A 154 5.75 -22.87 18.45
CA ARG A 154 6.38 -24.13 18.81
C ARG A 154 6.54 -24.22 20.32
N THR A 155 6.11 -25.32 20.91
CA THR A 155 6.28 -25.56 22.36
C THR A 155 7.42 -26.52 22.65
N LYS A 156 8.24 -26.15 23.64
CA LYS A 156 9.28 -27.00 24.21
C LYS A 156 9.22 -26.91 25.73
N GLY A 157 8.51 -27.85 26.36
CA GLY A 157 8.25 -27.80 27.80
C GLY A 157 7.43 -26.56 28.19
N PRO A 158 7.89 -25.71 29.13
CA PRO A 158 7.17 -24.50 29.53
C PRO A 158 7.37 -23.31 28.56
N SER A 159 8.26 -23.44 27.57
CA SER A 159 8.60 -22.35 26.65
C SER A 159 7.80 -22.46 25.35
N CYS A 160 7.31 -21.31 24.86
CA CYS A 160 6.74 -21.16 23.53
C CYS A 160 7.68 -20.28 22.69
N ASN A 161 8.11 -20.78 21.54
CA ASN A 161 8.82 -20.00 20.54
C ASN A 161 7.83 -19.59 19.45
N LEU A 162 7.75 -18.30 19.18
CA LEU A 162 6.93 -17.75 18.10
C LEU A 162 7.85 -17.29 16.98
N VAL A 163 7.69 -17.91 15.81
CA VAL A 163 8.35 -17.51 14.56
C VAL A 163 7.36 -16.68 13.77
N VAL A 164 7.79 -15.49 13.34
CA VAL A 164 7.02 -14.60 12.48
C VAL A 164 7.75 -14.50 11.16
N GLU A 165 7.10 -14.94 10.08
CA GLU A 165 7.59 -14.75 8.72
C GLU A 165 6.77 -13.67 8.05
N ALA A 166 7.46 -12.64 7.53
CA ALA A 166 6.87 -11.50 6.86
C ALA A 166 7.49 -11.34 5.47
N LEU A 167 6.65 -11.17 4.46
CA LEU A 167 7.04 -10.76 3.12
C LEU A 167 6.36 -9.44 2.79
N ALA A 168 7.08 -8.57 2.11
CA ALA A 168 6.56 -7.31 1.59
C ALA A 168 6.87 -7.20 0.10
N VAL A 169 6.05 -6.45 -0.63
CA VAL A 169 6.27 -6.22 -2.07
C VAL A 169 7.51 -5.35 -2.26
N ASP A 170 8.48 -5.86 -3.01
CA ASP A 170 9.67 -5.13 -3.43
C ASP A 170 9.42 -4.47 -4.80
N LEU A 171 8.74 -3.32 -4.76
CA LEU A 171 8.49 -2.48 -5.95
C LEU A 171 9.01 -1.07 -5.71
N PRO A 172 10.33 -0.83 -5.88
CA PRO A 172 10.93 0.46 -5.60
C PRO A 172 10.53 1.50 -6.66
N LEU A 173 10.02 2.65 -6.21
CA LEU A 173 9.75 3.81 -7.04
C LEU A 173 10.84 4.85 -6.83
N ARG A 174 11.55 5.19 -7.90
CA ARG A 174 12.54 6.29 -7.87
C ARG A 174 11.84 7.60 -8.18
N VAL A 175 11.75 8.48 -7.20
CA VAL A 175 11.19 9.83 -7.38
C VAL A 175 12.30 10.87 -7.38
N VAL A 176 12.15 11.90 -8.21
CA VAL A 176 13.13 12.98 -8.34
C VAL A 176 12.42 14.30 -8.10
N PRO A 177 12.86 15.11 -7.13
CA PRO A 177 12.25 16.40 -6.86
C PRO A 177 12.51 17.35 -8.03
N LEU A 178 11.47 18.03 -8.49
CA LEU A 178 11.52 19.00 -9.58
C LEU A 178 11.29 20.42 -9.05
N PHE A 179 11.67 21.43 -9.84
CA PHE A 179 11.19 22.79 -9.59
C PHE A 179 9.67 22.87 -9.76
N SER A 180 9.03 23.76 -8.99
CA SER A 180 7.58 23.89 -8.98
C SER A 180 7.01 24.20 -10.36
N ILE A 181 6.03 23.40 -10.78
CA ILE A 181 5.27 23.61 -12.02
C ILE A 181 3.98 24.37 -11.66
N PRO A 182 3.59 25.42 -12.41
CA PRO A 182 2.36 26.16 -12.11
C PRO A 182 1.12 25.26 -12.15
N VAL A 183 0.23 25.40 -11.16
CA VAL A 183 -1.01 24.63 -11.06
C VAL A 183 -2.21 25.52 -11.36
N ILE A 184 -3.16 25.03 -12.15
CA ILE A 184 -4.45 25.70 -12.40
C ILE A 184 -5.26 25.69 -11.10
N ARG A 185 -5.76 26.87 -10.73
CA ARG A 185 -6.64 27.02 -9.57
C ARG A 185 -8.04 26.53 -9.92
N ASN A 186 -8.34 25.30 -9.54
CA ASN A 186 -9.67 24.71 -9.60
C ASN A 186 -10.14 24.32 -8.18
N ALA A 187 -11.34 23.75 -8.07
CA ALA A 187 -11.93 23.38 -6.78
C ALA A 187 -11.04 22.41 -5.96
N VAL A 188 -10.39 21.45 -6.64
CA VAL A 188 -9.46 20.50 -5.99
C VAL A 188 -8.26 21.25 -5.42
N TYR A 189 -7.61 22.09 -6.22
CA TYR A 189 -6.48 22.91 -5.77
C TYR A 189 -6.83 23.76 -4.55
N GLU A 190 -7.97 24.44 -4.56
CA GLU A 190 -8.36 25.29 -3.43
C GLU A 190 -8.67 24.45 -2.17
N SER A 191 -9.28 23.27 -2.31
CA SER A 191 -9.51 22.34 -1.18
C SER A 191 -8.19 21.88 -0.55
N LEU A 192 -7.20 21.50 -1.37
CA LEU A 192 -5.88 21.10 -0.91
C LEU A 192 -5.12 22.25 -0.24
N ARG A 193 -5.20 23.45 -0.83
CA ARG A 193 -4.57 24.65 -0.28
C ARG A 193 -5.14 25.05 1.08
N LEU A 194 -6.44 24.84 1.30
CA LEU A 194 -7.09 25.10 2.59
C LEU A 194 -6.69 24.09 3.67
N GLY A 195 -5.97 23.02 3.34
CA GLY A 195 -5.46 22.05 4.30
C GLY A 195 -6.55 21.30 5.06
N GLN A 196 -7.73 21.13 4.45
CA GLN A 196 -8.86 20.48 5.10
C GLN A 196 -8.69 18.96 5.25
N ASN A 197 -7.72 18.37 4.55
CA ASN A 197 -7.47 16.93 4.57
C ASN A 197 -6.53 16.55 5.71
N THR A 198 -7.09 15.96 6.77
CA THR A 198 -6.33 15.38 7.88
C THR A 198 -5.91 13.94 7.64
N PHE A 199 -6.47 13.28 6.61
CA PHE A 199 -6.20 11.90 6.26
C PHE A 199 -5.52 11.81 4.89
N PRO A 200 -4.65 10.80 4.65
CA PRO A 200 -4.02 10.60 3.37
C PRO A 200 -5.03 10.47 2.24
N ASP A 201 -4.90 11.32 1.22
CA ASP A 201 -5.73 11.28 0.02
C ASP A 201 -4.88 11.55 -1.23
N PHE A 202 -5.36 11.14 -2.39
CA PHE A 202 -4.70 11.39 -3.67
C PHE A 202 -5.71 11.75 -4.77
N GLY A 203 -5.23 12.10 -5.94
CA GLY A 203 -6.03 12.17 -7.15
C GLY A 203 -5.13 12.30 -8.35
N PHE A 204 -5.68 12.73 -9.48
CA PHE A 204 -4.96 12.71 -10.74
C PHE A 204 -4.50 14.09 -11.19
N ILE A 205 -3.44 14.10 -11.99
CA ILE A 205 -2.89 15.30 -12.62
C ILE A 205 -2.92 15.11 -14.13
N THR A 206 -3.42 16.12 -14.84
CA THR A 206 -3.23 16.25 -16.29
C THR A 206 -2.49 17.55 -16.61
N LEU A 207 -2.01 17.69 -17.84
CA LEU A 207 -1.39 18.91 -18.33
C LEU A 207 -2.40 19.73 -19.14
N CYS A 208 -2.50 21.02 -18.84
CA CYS A 208 -3.30 21.99 -19.59
C CYS A 208 -2.40 23.14 -20.05
N GLY A 209 -1.82 23.00 -21.25
CA GLY A 209 -0.77 23.91 -21.73
C GLY A 209 0.53 23.69 -20.94
N GLU A 210 0.98 24.70 -20.20
CA GLU A 210 2.19 24.63 -19.36
C GLU A 210 1.86 24.52 -17.85
N ARG A 211 0.60 24.20 -17.52
CA ARG A 211 0.12 24.16 -16.13
C ARG A 211 -0.48 22.82 -15.80
N LEU A 212 -0.29 22.37 -14.56
CA LEU A 212 -0.91 21.16 -14.03
C LEU A 212 -2.36 21.44 -13.67
N CYS A 213 -3.27 20.50 -13.95
CA CYS A 213 -4.66 20.56 -13.53
C CYS A 213 -4.99 19.33 -12.67
N LEU A 214 -5.58 19.56 -11.49
CA LEU A 214 -5.82 18.53 -10.47
C LEU A 214 -7.24 17.98 -10.55
N PHE A 215 -7.39 16.66 -10.49
CA PHE A 215 -8.67 15.97 -10.55
C PHE A 215 -8.86 15.08 -9.33
N ALA A 216 -10.09 14.99 -8.84
CA ALA A 216 -10.45 14.03 -7.78
C ALA A 216 -10.43 12.60 -8.33
N LYS A 217 -10.31 11.60 -7.43
CA LYS A 217 -10.24 10.17 -7.79
C LYS A 217 -11.40 9.70 -8.65
N ASN A 218 -12.62 10.19 -8.40
CA ASN A 218 -13.84 9.76 -9.08
C ASN A 218 -14.00 10.24 -10.54
N ARG A 219 -12.95 10.85 -11.11
CA ARG A 219 -12.94 11.39 -12.49
C ARG A 219 -11.99 10.62 -13.40
N SER A 220 -11.47 9.46 -12.99
CA SER A 220 -10.50 8.71 -13.81
C SER A 220 -11.10 8.20 -15.13
N LYS A 221 -12.43 7.99 -15.14
CA LYS A 221 -13.18 7.43 -16.28
C LYS A 221 -13.73 8.49 -17.24
N GLU A 222 -13.37 9.77 -17.07
CA GLU A 222 -13.80 10.80 -18.00
C GLU A 222 -13.09 10.66 -19.35
N ALA A 223 -13.87 10.34 -20.38
CA ALA A 223 -13.37 10.13 -21.73
C ALA A 223 -12.56 11.35 -22.22
N GLY A 224 -11.31 11.11 -22.62
CA GLY A 224 -10.44 12.10 -23.23
C GLY A 224 -9.42 12.76 -22.30
N LEU A 225 -9.40 12.45 -21.01
CA LEU A 225 -8.34 12.91 -20.11
C LEU A 225 -7.12 11.98 -20.18
N ASN A 226 -5.94 12.55 -20.44
CA ASN A 226 -4.67 11.85 -20.33
C ASN A 226 -3.99 12.27 -19.02
N PHE A 227 -4.00 11.39 -18.02
CA PHE A 227 -3.34 11.66 -16.75
C PHE A 227 -1.84 11.41 -16.87
N ILE A 228 -1.06 12.35 -16.36
CA ILE A 228 0.41 12.37 -16.41
C ILE A 228 1.05 12.12 -15.04
N GLY A 229 0.23 11.98 -13.99
CA GLY A 229 0.68 11.76 -12.63
C GLY A 229 -0.44 11.85 -11.60
N ILE A 230 -0.05 11.87 -10.34
CA ILE A 230 -0.95 11.95 -9.18
C ILE A 230 -0.56 13.12 -8.26
N TRP A 231 -1.55 13.65 -7.54
CA TRP A 231 -1.31 14.53 -6.39
C TRP A 231 -1.61 13.76 -5.10
N GLY A 232 -0.96 14.12 -4.00
CA GLY A 232 -1.20 13.53 -2.67
C GLY A 232 -1.33 14.61 -1.59
N SER A 233 -2.08 14.31 -0.53
CA SER A 233 -2.28 15.19 0.62
C SER A 233 -2.46 14.40 1.91
N GLY A 234 -2.46 15.07 3.08
CA GLY A 234 -2.68 14.41 4.36
C GLY A 234 -1.53 13.52 4.83
N VAL A 235 -0.33 13.72 4.29
CA VAL A 235 0.91 13.02 4.67
C VAL A 235 1.96 14.03 5.14
N HIS A 236 2.83 13.61 6.07
CA HIS A 236 3.85 14.47 6.66
C HIS A 236 5.19 14.46 5.90
N SER A 237 5.38 13.52 4.97
CA SER A 237 6.62 13.30 4.23
C SER A 237 6.33 12.58 2.91
N VAL A 238 7.22 12.76 1.92
CA VAL A 238 7.20 11.99 0.67
C VAL A 238 7.51 10.51 0.89
N GLN A 239 8.18 10.18 2.00
CA GLN A 239 8.53 8.80 2.39
C GLN A 239 7.37 8.06 3.05
N HIS A 240 6.25 8.73 3.31
CA HIS A 240 5.09 8.10 3.91
C HIS A 240 4.61 6.93 3.02
N PRO A 241 4.34 5.72 3.56
CA PRO A 241 4.02 4.53 2.74
C PRO A 241 2.84 4.70 1.79
N TYR A 242 1.90 5.59 2.13
CA TYR A 242 0.80 5.98 1.25
C TYR A 242 1.25 6.60 -0.07
N VAL A 243 2.34 7.37 -0.07
CA VAL A 243 2.88 8.02 -1.29
C VAL A 243 3.44 6.96 -2.22
N TRP A 244 4.16 5.98 -1.67
CA TRP A 244 4.60 4.81 -2.42
C TRP A 244 3.39 4.07 -3.00
N LEU A 245 2.41 3.73 -2.17
CA LEU A 245 1.23 2.96 -2.56
C LEU A 245 0.42 3.63 -3.68
N ALA A 246 0.17 4.94 -3.58
CA ALA A 246 -0.53 5.68 -4.62
C ALA A 246 0.30 5.77 -5.91
N GLY A 247 1.60 5.98 -5.78
CA GLY A 247 2.53 6.04 -6.92
C GLY A 247 2.64 4.71 -7.65
N SER A 248 2.71 3.60 -6.92
CA SER A 248 2.88 2.26 -7.50
C SER A 248 1.61 1.74 -8.13
N GLN A 249 0.44 2.17 -7.65
CA GLN A 249 -0.83 1.86 -8.33
C GLN A 249 -0.99 2.64 -9.65
N PHE A 250 -0.35 3.80 -9.79
CA PHE A 250 -0.43 4.63 -11.00
C PHE A 250 0.49 4.18 -12.14
N VAL A 251 1.60 3.52 -11.81
CA VAL A 251 2.59 3.03 -12.77
C VAL A 251 2.19 1.65 -13.30
#